data_AF-A0A8B6E5J0-F1
#
_entry.id   AF-A0A8B6E5J0-F1
#
_cell.length_a   1.000
_cell.length_b   1.000
_cell.length_c   1.000
_cell.angle_alpha   90.00
_cell.angle_beta   90.00
_cell.angle_gamma   90.00
#
_symmetry.space_group_name_H-M   'P 1'
#
loop_
_entity.id
_entity.type
_entity.pdbx_description
1 polymer ?
#
loop_
_entity_poly.entity_id
_entity_poly.type
_entity_poly.pdbx_seq_one_letter_code
_entity_poly.pdbx_strand_id
1 'polypeptide(L)'
;MDAFWDNIGLKYFKKTEVMGNGKGCVEWVGAKKGKSGYGIQVVKWPGGEEKRETAHRLAYMIKHRLTRYDMPQIDENNNKVECSHICHQTLCVNPEHILIEPHAINQDRLHCKNQGIALKVTAILFNIALYADPPTGLHNEEQYKVLKLILLDQN
;
A
#
# COMPACT_ATOMS: atom_id res chain seq x y z
N MET A 1 -12.02 -4.93 17.79
CA MET A 1 -11.64 -5.02 16.36
C MET A 1 -10.43 -5.91 16.12
N ASP A 2 -9.53 -6.06 17.08
CA ASP A 2 -8.31 -6.87 16.90
C ASP A 2 -8.57 -8.33 16.50
N ALA A 3 -9.52 -9.00 17.14
CA ALA A 3 -9.91 -10.36 16.78
C ALA A 3 -10.37 -10.51 15.32
N PHE A 4 -10.94 -9.46 14.72
CA PHE A 4 -11.28 -9.47 13.29
C PHE A 4 -10.01 -9.48 12.44
N TRP A 5 -9.05 -8.59 12.74
CA TRP A 5 -7.77 -8.48 12.03
C TRP A 5 -6.94 -9.75 12.13
N ASP A 6 -6.90 -10.38 13.30
CA ASP A 6 -6.20 -11.64 13.49
C ASP A 6 -6.85 -12.77 12.68
N ASN A 7 -8.19 -12.87 12.73
CA ASN A 7 -8.92 -13.91 11.99
C ASN A 7 -8.75 -13.77 10.47
N ILE A 8 -8.90 -12.55 9.95
CA ILE A 8 -8.77 -12.30 8.52
C ILE A 8 -7.31 -12.46 8.08
N GLY A 9 -6.34 -12.01 8.87
CA GLY A 9 -4.91 -12.22 8.64
C GLY A 9 -4.56 -13.70 8.52
N LEU A 10 -5.00 -14.53 9.48
CA LEU A 10 -4.78 -15.97 9.45
C LEU A 10 -5.38 -16.64 8.20
N LYS A 11 -6.59 -16.23 7.78
CA LYS A 11 -7.21 -16.74 6.55
C LYS A 11 -6.50 -16.27 5.29
N TYR A 12 -5.99 -15.04 5.32
CA TYR A 12 -5.32 -14.38 4.21
C TYR A 12 -3.95 -15.02 3.95
N PHE A 13 -3.09 -15.12 4.96
CA PHE A 13 -1.73 -15.62 4.82
C PHE A 13 -1.64 -17.12 4.47
N LYS A 14 -2.69 -17.90 4.72
CA LYS A 14 -2.79 -19.28 4.22
C LYS A 14 -2.83 -19.39 2.69
N LYS A 15 -3.05 -18.28 1.99
CA LYS A 15 -3.16 -18.19 0.52
C LYS A 15 -2.00 -17.41 -0.08
N THR A 16 -0.87 -17.39 0.63
CA THR A 16 0.32 -16.66 0.22
C THR A 16 1.57 -17.51 0.32
N GLU A 17 2.50 -17.33 -0.61
CA GLU A 17 3.79 -18.03 -0.65
C GLU A 17 4.93 -17.04 -0.86
N VAL A 18 6.06 -17.24 -0.19
CA VAL A 18 7.25 -16.39 -0.40
C VAL A 18 7.88 -16.74 -1.74
N MET A 19 8.09 -15.73 -2.59
CA MET A 19 8.78 -15.93 -3.86
C MET A 19 10.30 -15.99 -3.65
N GLY A 20 10.95 -17.03 -4.17
CA GLY A 20 12.42 -17.18 -4.17
C GLY A 20 13.15 -16.25 -5.15
N ASN A 21 12.63 -15.04 -5.41
CA ASN A 21 13.13 -14.13 -6.45
C ASN A 21 14.16 -13.10 -5.94
N GLY A 22 14.56 -13.18 -4.67
CA GLY A 22 15.49 -12.24 -4.02
C GLY A 22 14.95 -10.84 -3.78
N LYS A 23 13.70 -10.54 -4.19
CA LYS A 23 13.05 -9.23 -4.00
C LYS A 23 12.16 -9.16 -2.76
N GLY A 24 11.98 -10.26 -2.03
CA GLY A 24 11.06 -10.33 -0.89
C GLY A 24 9.58 -10.29 -1.29
N CYS A 25 9.23 -10.65 -2.53
CA CYS A 25 7.84 -10.73 -2.94
C CYS A 25 7.12 -11.88 -2.24
N VAL A 26 5.85 -11.68 -1.94
CA VAL A 26 4.95 -12.71 -1.43
C VAL A 26 3.85 -12.87 -2.45
N GLU A 27 3.71 -14.03 -3.07
CA GLU A 27 2.73 -14.30 -4.13
C GLU A 27 1.39 -14.76 -3.56
N TRP A 28 0.31 -14.25 -4.13
CA TRP A 28 -1.04 -14.73 -3.90
C TRP A 28 -1.33 -16.00 -4.70
N VAL A 29 -1.62 -17.10 -4.00
CA VAL A 29 -1.97 -18.41 -4.58
C VAL A 29 -3.47 -18.74 -4.51
N GLY A 30 -4.27 -17.81 -3.99
CA GLY A 30 -5.73 -17.96 -3.92
C GLY A 30 -6.46 -17.63 -5.24
N ALA A 31 -7.76 -17.35 -5.12
CA ALA A 31 -8.61 -17.00 -6.27
C ALA A 31 -8.13 -15.73 -6.99
N LYS A 32 -8.30 -15.68 -8.32
CA LYS A 32 -7.88 -14.56 -9.18
C LYS A 32 -9.05 -13.97 -9.95
N LYS A 33 -8.98 -12.68 -10.27
CA LYS A 33 -9.99 -11.94 -11.05
C LYS A 33 -9.75 -12.11 -12.54
N GLY A 34 -10.36 -13.15 -13.12
CA GLY A 34 -10.50 -13.39 -14.56
C GLY A 34 -9.35 -12.81 -15.42
N LYS A 35 -9.71 -11.94 -16.39
CA LYS A 35 -8.77 -11.34 -17.36
C LYS A 35 -7.67 -10.46 -16.74
N SER A 36 -7.88 -9.90 -15.55
CA SER A 36 -6.92 -8.97 -14.93
C SER A 36 -5.79 -9.64 -14.17
N GLY A 37 -5.94 -10.93 -13.84
CA GLY A 37 -4.94 -11.69 -13.10
C GLY A 37 -4.80 -11.35 -11.62
N TYR A 38 -5.35 -10.23 -11.13
CA TYR A 38 -5.24 -9.83 -9.71
C TYR A 38 -5.86 -10.87 -8.76
N GLY A 39 -5.17 -11.14 -7.64
CA GLY A 39 -5.73 -11.91 -6.54
C GLY A 39 -6.98 -11.26 -5.94
N ILE A 40 -7.93 -12.06 -5.46
CA ILE A 40 -9.17 -11.59 -4.83
C ILE A 40 -9.54 -12.43 -3.61
N GLN A 41 -10.13 -11.79 -2.61
CA GLN A 41 -10.71 -12.45 -1.43
C GLN A 41 -12.06 -11.83 -1.08
N VAL A 42 -13.04 -12.67 -0.75
CA VAL A 42 -14.29 -12.22 -0.14
C VAL A 42 -14.05 -12.04 1.36
N VAL A 43 -14.43 -10.88 1.87
CA VAL A 43 -14.25 -10.45 3.26
C VAL A 43 -15.62 -10.12 3.83
N LYS A 44 -15.95 -10.73 4.97
CA LYS A 44 -17.11 -10.34 5.78
C LYS A 44 -16.68 -9.25 6.75
N TRP A 45 -17.06 -8.01 6.47
CA TRP A 45 -16.69 -6.88 7.31
C TRP A 45 -17.51 -6.84 8.61
N PRO A 46 -16.94 -6.40 9.75
CA PRO A 46 -17.68 -6.29 11.00
C PRO A 46 -18.87 -5.33 10.85
N GLY A 47 -20.06 -5.81 11.20
CA GLY A 47 -21.30 -5.03 11.06
C GLY A 47 -21.72 -4.74 9.62
N GLY A 48 -21.07 -5.35 8.62
CA GLY A 48 -21.30 -5.07 7.22
C GLY A 48 -21.53 -6.32 6.36
N GLU A 49 -21.73 -6.07 5.07
CA GLU A 49 -21.91 -7.12 4.07
C GLU A 49 -20.58 -7.81 3.72
N GLU A 50 -20.71 -9.01 3.16
CA GLU A 50 -19.60 -9.65 2.47
C GLU A 50 -19.26 -8.89 1.20
N LYS A 51 -17.98 -8.60 1.00
CA LYS A 51 -17.52 -7.89 -0.18
C LYS A 51 -16.22 -8.48 -0.71
N ARG A 52 -16.03 -8.35 -2.01
CA ARG A 52 -14.83 -8.79 -2.71
C ARG A 52 -13.77 -7.69 -2.70
N GLU A 53 -12.60 -8.00 -2.16
CA GLU A 53 -11.42 -7.13 -2.17
C GLU A 53 -10.34 -7.70 -3.09
N THR A 54 -9.52 -6.84 -3.69
CA THR A 54 -8.26 -7.30 -4.30
C THR A 54 -7.29 -7.72 -3.21
N ALA A 55 -6.53 -8.79 -3.47
CA ALA A 55 -5.67 -9.38 -2.46
C ALA A 55 -4.61 -8.39 -1.98
N HIS A 56 -3.94 -7.65 -2.88
CA HIS A 56 -2.93 -6.67 -2.50
C HIS A 56 -3.53 -5.53 -1.64
N ARG A 57 -4.70 -4.99 -2.01
CA ARG A 57 -5.37 -3.95 -1.22
C ARG A 57 -5.71 -4.47 0.18
N LEU A 58 -6.16 -5.72 0.26
CA LEU A 58 -6.44 -6.37 1.53
C LEU A 58 -5.18 -6.58 2.39
N ALA A 59 -4.03 -6.92 1.79
CA ALA A 59 -2.76 -7.01 2.53
C ALA A 59 -2.40 -5.69 3.20
N TYR A 60 -2.52 -4.59 2.46
CA TYR A 60 -2.30 -3.24 2.98
C TYR A 60 -3.27 -2.92 4.13
N MET A 61 -4.57 -3.15 3.92
CA MET A 61 -5.59 -2.94 4.96
C MET A 61 -5.32 -3.74 6.23
N ILE A 62 -4.90 -5.00 6.12
CA ILE A 62 -4.57 -5.86 7.28
C ILE A 62 -3.35 -5.31 8.03
N LYS A 63 -2.27 -4.97 7.31
CA LYS A 63 -1.03 -4.43 7.89
C LYS A 63 -1.28 -3.15 8.69
N HIS A 64 -2.12 -2.27 8.16
CA HIS A 64 -2.41 -0.96 8.76
C HIS A 64 -3.69 -0.93 9.60
N ARG A 65 -4.38 -2.08 9.76
CA ARG A 65 -5.66 -2.21 10.48
C ARG A 65 -6.75 -1.25 10.00
N LEU A 66 -6.83 -1.04 8.67
CA LEU A 66 -7.75 -0.10 8.03
C LEU A 66 -8.97 -0.80 7.46
N THR A 67 -10.17 -0.28 7.75
CA THR A 67 -11.36 -0.67 7.02
C THR A 67 -11.38 -0.05 5.61
N ARG A 68 -12.37 -0.44 4.80
CA ARG A 68 -12.56 0.18 3.48
C ARG A 68 -12.79 1.69 3.56
N TYR A 69 -13.45 2.15 4.64
CA TYR A 69 -13.78 3.57 4.82
C TYR A 69 -12.57 4.38 5.27
N ASP A 70 -11.63 3.75 5.98
CA ASP A 70 -10.39 4.39 6.42
C ASP A 70 -9.35 4.46 5.30
N MET A 71 -9.46 3.61 4.28
CA MET A 71 -8.55 3.63 3.13
C MET A 71 -8.72 4.93 2.34
N PRO A 72 -7.64 5.68 2.08
CA PRO A 72 -7.69 6.86 1.23
C PRO A 72 -8.33 6.54 -0.13
N GLN A 73 -9.27 7.39 -0.55
CA GLN A 73 -9.92 7.30 -1.87
C GLN A 73 -9.47 8.44 -2.80
N ILE A 74 -9.03 9.56 -2.20
CA ILE A 74 -8.49 10.72 -2.88
C ILE A 74 -7.21 11.22 -2.17
N ASP A 75 -6.36 11.94 -2.88
CA ASP A 75 -5.23 12.68 -2.31
C ASP A 75 -5.61 14.12 -1.92
N GLU A 76 -4.64 14.90 -1.43
CA GLU A 76 -4.78 16.31 -1.07
C GLU A 76 -5.20 17.23 -2.23
N ASN A 77 -4.98 16.79 -3.47
CA ASN A 77 -5.33 17.49 -4.70
C ASN A 77 -6.64 16.97 -5.32
N ASN A 78 -7.41 16.17 -4.57
CA ASN A 78 -8.67 15.56 -4.99
C ASN A 78 -8.53 14.58 -6.17
N ASN A 79 -7.33 14.02 -6.40
CA ASN A 79 -7.12 12.96 -7.37
C ASN A 79 -7.47 11.60 -6.75
N LYS A 80 -8.10 10.73 -7.53
CA LYS A 80 -8.34 9.35 -7.11
C LYS A 80 -7.02 8.60 -6.91
N VAL A 81 -6.89 7.95 -5.76
CA VAL A 81 -5.72 7.10 -5.44
C VAL A 81 -6.03 5.62 -5.58
N GLU A 82 -5.00 4.83 -5.85
CA GLU A 82 -5.06 3.39 -6.01
C GLU A 82 -3.89 2.67 -5.34
N CYS A 83 -4.05 1.36 -5.10
CA CYS A 83 -2.94 0.53 -4.64
C CYS A 83 -2.04 0.18 -5.81
N SER A 84 -0.76 0.51 -5.72
CA SER A 84 0.21 0.16 -6.75
C SER A 84 1.37 -0.69 -6.23
N HIS A 85 1.87 -1.57 -7.11
CA HIS A 85 2.99 -2.46 -6.82
C HIS A 85 4.30 -1.82 -7.26
N ILE A 86 5.16 -1.44 -6.32
CA ILE A 86 6.52 -0.96 -6.65
C ILE A 86 7.41 -2.08 -7.18
N CYS A 87 7.12 -3.33 -6.79
CA CYS A 87 7.82 -4.52 -7.30
C CYS A 87 7.38 -4.92 -8.72
N HIS A 88 6.33 -4.30 -9.24
CA HIS A 88 5.72 -4.59 -10.55
C HIS A 88 5.32 -6.07 -10.78
N GLN A 89 5.02 -6.80 -9.70
CA GLN A 89 4.51 -8.16 -9.73
C GLN A 89 3.02 -8.15 -9.35
N THR A 90 2.14 -8.44 -10.32
CA THR A 90 0.67 -8.32 -10.18
C THR A 90 0.05 -9.15 -9.06
N LEU A 91 0.66 -10.30 -8.75
CA LEU A 91 0.22 -11.21 -7.69
C LEU A 91 0.98 -11.01 -6.38
N CYS A 92 1.89 -10.03 -6.30
CA CYS A 92 2.58 -9.74 -5.06
C CYS A 92 1.61 -9.11 -4.06
N VAL A 93 1.65 -9.60 -2.83
CA VAL A 93 0.82 -9.13 -1.72
C VAL A 93 1.64 -8.78 -0.49
N ASN A 94 2.95 -8.61 -0.65
CA ASN A 94 3.78 -8.03 0.42
C ASN A 94 3.34 -6.57 0.63
N PRO A 95 2.82 -6.17 1.81
CA PRO A 95 2.35 -4.81 2.05
C PRO A 95 3.45 -3.75 1.89
N GLU A 96 4.71 -4.10 2.16
CA GLU A 96 5.86 -3.19 1.98
C GLU A 96 6.16 -2.92 0.49
N HIS A 97 5.56 -3.69 -0.42
CA HIS A 97 5.65 -3.47 -1.87
C HIS A 97 4.42 -2.76 -2.46
N ILE A 98 3.53 -2.25 -1.60
CA ILE A 98 2.27 -1.61 -1.99
C ILE A 98 2.29 -0.16 -1.55
N LEU A 99 2.05 0.76 -2.50
CA LEU A 99 1.85 2.17 -2.23
C LEU A 99 0.42 2.58 -2.53
N ILE A 100 -0.07 3.62 -1.85
CA ILE A 100 -1.30 4.32 -2.20
C ILE A 100 -0.92 5.60 -2.90
N GLU A 101 -1.26 5.71 -4.18
CA GLU A 101 -0.83 6.84 -5.01
C GLU A 101 -1.85 7.15 -6.12
N PRO A 102 -1.82 8.35 -6.72
CA PRO A 102 -2.63 8.67 -7.89
C PRO A 102 -2.31 7.78 -9.09
N HIS A 103 -3.32 7.48 -9.90
CA HIS A 103 -3.17 6.65 -11.10
C HIS A 103 -2.10 7.18 -12.07
N ALA A 104 -1.98 8.50 -12.21
CA ALA A 104 -0.97 9.13 -13.06
C ALA A 104 0.46 8.76 -12.63
N ILE A 105 0.76 8.83 -11.32
CA ILE A 105 2.08 8.46 -10.77
C ILE A 105 2.39 6.98 -11.00
N ASN A 106 1.38 6.12 -10.87
CA ASN A 106 1.52 4.70 -11.18
C ASN A 106 1.88 4.47 -12.66
N GLN A 107 1.21 5.17 -13.58
CA GLN A 107 1.51 5.09 -15.02
C GLN A 107 2.91 5.60 -15.34
N ASP A 108 3.34 6.71 -14.73
CA ASP A 108 4.70 7.23 -14.90
C ASP A 108 5.75 6.21 -14.46
N ARG A 109 5.52 5.54 -13.32
CA ARG A 109 6.44 4.48 -12.87
C ARG A 109 6.47 3.28 -13.81
N LEU A 110 5.32 2.87 -14.34
CA LEU A 110 5.25 1.81 -15.35
C LEU A 110 5.97 2.22 -16.64
N HIS A 111 5.83 3.47 -17.07
CA HIS A 111 6.52 4.01 -18.24
C HIS A 111 8.04 3.95 -18.06
N CYS A 112 8.57 4.46 -16.94
CA CYS A 112 10.00 4.43 -16.66
C CYS A 112 10.54 2.99 -16.54
N LYS A 113 9.80 2.09 -15.88
CA LYS A 113 10.13 0.66 -15.85
C LYS A 113 10.28 0.08 -17.26
N ASN A 114 9.35 0.38 -18.16
CA ASN A 114 9.36 -0.11 -19.54
C ASN A 114 10.50 0.48 -20.37
N GLN A 115 10.98 1.67 -20.01
CA GLN A 115 12.15 2.30 -20.63
C GLN A 115 13.48 1.87 -20.01
N GLY A 116 13.47 1.05 -18.95
CA GLY A 116 14.67 0.71 -18.20
C GLY A 116 15.26 1.89 -17.40
N ILE A 117 14.50 2.97 -17.24
CA ILE A 117 14.89 4.14 -16.45
C ILE A 117 14.40 3.89 -15.02
N ALA A 118 15.33 3.76 -14.08
CA ALA A 118 14.96 3.77 -12.68
C ALA A 118 14.54 5.19 -12.30
N LEU A 119 13.24 5.43 -12.09
CA LEU A 119 12.84 6.60 -11.33
C LEU A 119 13.44 6.45 -9.94
N LYS A 120 14.37 7.34 -9.58
CA LYS A 120 14.65 7.66 -8.19
C LYS A 120 13.40 8.34 -7.64
N VAL A 121 12.32 7.58 -7.41
CA VAL A 121 11.19 8.10 -6.65
C VAL A 121 11.68 8.15 -5.21
N THR A 122 11.96 9.36 -4.74
CA THR A 122 12.05 9.67 -3.31
C THR A 122 10.71 9.32 -2.68
N ALA A 123 10.54 8.04 -2.32
CA ALA A 123 9.37 7.47 -1.66
C ALA A 123 9.29 7.86 -0.17
N ILE A 124 9.77 9.06 0.16
CA ILE A 124 9.76 9.64 1.49
C ILE A 124 9.01 10.95 1.26
N LEU A 125 7.68 11.00 1.43
CA LEU A 125 7.13 11.63 2.63
C LEU A 125 5.60 11.40 2.81
N PHE A 126 4.94 10.56 2.01
CA PHE A 126 3.47 10.42 2.13
C PHE A 126 3.00 9.51 3.27
N ASN A 127 3.86 8.65 3.82
CA ASN A 127 3.47 7.71 4.88
C ASN A 127 3.55 8.27 6.31
N ILE A 128 4.17 9.44 6.54
CA ILE A 128 4.23 10.05 7.87
C ILE A 128 3.13 11.13 8.05
N ALA A 129 2.74 11.82 6.98
CA ALA A 129 1.77 12.91 7.06
C ALA A 129 0.31 12.46 7.31
N LEU A 130 -0.04 11.21 6.98
CA LEU A 130 -1.42 10.71 7.15
C LEU A 130 -1.73 10.10 8.53
N TYR A 131 -0.74 9.96 9.43
CA TYR A 131 -0.92 9.37 10.75
C TYR A 131 -0.44 10.24 11.92
N ALA A 132 0.05 11.45 11.65
CA ALA A 132 0.40 12.42 12.67
C ALA A 132 -0.75 13.41 12.88
N ASP A 133 -1.86 12.95 13.46
CA ASP A 133 -2.75 13.84 14.22
C ASP A 133 -3.55 13.03 15.27
N PRO A 134 -3.25 13.24 16.56
CA PRO A 134 -4.27 13.56 17.53
C PRO A 134 -4.02 14.93 18.21
N PRO A 135 -5.05 15.52 18.83
CA PRO A 135 -5.23 16.96 18.93
C PRO A 135 -4.58 17.52 20.19
N THR A 136 -3.34 17.96 20.11
CA THR A 136 -2.84 18.99 21.02
C THR A 136 -1.82 19.82 20.26
N GLY A 137 -2.26 20.99 19.81
CA GLY A 137 -1.37 21.97 19.20
C GLY A 137 -0.19 22.25 20.12
N LEU A 138 1.00 21.92 19.63
CA LEU A 138 2.29 22.50 19.97
C LEU A 138 3.41 21.73 19.25
N HIS A 139 4.42 22.47 18.81
CA HIS A 139 5.77 22.04 18.40
C HIS A 139 6.00 21.63 16.94
N ASN A 140 7.16 21.88 16.32
CA ASN A 140 8.33 22.73 16.64
C ASN A 140 9.14 22.89 15.33
N GLU A 141 9.79 24.03 15.16
CA GLU A 141 10.71 24.34 14.04
C GLU A 141 11.83 23.28 13.83
N GLU A 142 12.11 22.45 14.83
CA GLU A 142 13.12 21.39 14.76
C GLU A 142 12.74 20.20 13.87
N GLN A 143 11.44 19.88 13.71
CA GLN A 143 11.04 18.78 12.82
C GLN A 143 11.32 19.10 11.35
N TYR A 144 11.24 20.38 10.96
CA TYR A 144 11.62 20.86 9.63
C TYR A 144 13.14 20.87 9.41
N LYS A 145 13.95 21.03 10.47
CA LYS A 145 15.42 20.97 10.37
C LYS A 145 15.93 19.56 10.07
N VAL A 146 15.32 18.53 10.66
CA VAL A 146 15.66 17.13 10.34
C VAL A 146 15.29 16.79 8.90
N LEU A 147 14.14 17.28 8.41
CA LEU A 147 13.74 17.15 7.01
C LEU A 147 14.75 17.80 6.04
N LYS A 148 15.29 18.97 6.43
CA LYS A 148 16.22 19.76 5.59
C LYS A 148 17.65 19.22 5.59
N LEU A 149 18.11 18.60 6.68
CA LEU A 149 19.44 17.98 6.76
C LEU A 149 19.56 16.71 5.90
N ILE A 150 18.49 15.90 5.82
CA ILE A 150 18.47 14.70 4.96
C ILE A 150 18.49 15.06 3.46
N LEU A 151 17.96 16.23 3.09
CA LEU A 151 17.94 16.72 1.71
C LEU A 151 19.28 17.31 1.24
N LEU A 152 20.16 17.72 2.15
CA LEU A 152 21.44 18.37 1.81
C LEU A 152 22.64 17.42 1.78
N ASP A 153 22.52 16.22 2.34
CA ASP A 153 23.60 15.22 2.41
C ASP A 153 23.67 14.28 1.19
N GLN A 154 22.99 14.63 0.09
CA GLN A 154 23.03 13.90 -1.18
C GLN A 154 23.58 14.71 -2.37
N ASN A 155 24.36 15.76 -2.08
CA ASN A 155 25.21 16.44 -3.07
C ASN A 155 26.66 15.97 -2.96
#